data_AF-A0AAU9Y5N5-F1
#
_entry.id   AF-A0AAU9Y5N5-F1
#
_cell.length_a   1.000
_cell.length_b   1.000
_cell.length_c   1.000
_cell.angle_alpha   90.00
_cell.angle_beta   90.00
_cell.angle_gamma   90.00
#
_symmetry.space_group_name_H-M   'P 1'
#
loop_
_entity.id
_entity.type
_entity.pdbx_description
1 polymer ?
#
loop_
_entity_poly.entity_id
_entity_poly.type
_entity_poly.pdbx_seq_one_letter_code
_entity_poly.pdbx_strand_id
1 'polypeptide(L)'
;WLQEEVQLKFHVKMKTYLTKENAPDFDEDTLRATADVYRNEGNEAFKKGDFIDAIHFYTKGIKMNCNDKELKAKLHNNRAIAHSKLGNHQDSLRDADAAIELNPTFLKAILRG
;
A
#
# COMPACT_ATOMS: atom_id res chain seq x y z
N TRP A 1 13.74 2.93 17.78
CA TRP A 1 15.20 2.75 17.58
C TRP A 1 15.49 1.67 16.53
N LEU A 2 15.32 0.37 16.80
CA LEU A 2 15.61 -0.70 15.80
C LEU A 2 14.69 -0.71 14.55
N GLN A 3 13.40 -0.41 14.71
CA GLN A 3 12.42 -0.42 13.60
C GLN A 3 12.71 0.66 12.55
N GLU A 4 13.07 1.86 13.01
CA GLU A 4 13.35 3.03 12.17
C GLU A 4 14.66 2.89 11.41
N GLU A 5 15.69 2.29 12.01
CA GLU A 5 16.96 2.01 11.33
C GLU A 5 16.81 0.94 10.23
N VAL A 6 15.97 -0.07 10.45
CA VAL A 6 15.68 -1.08 9.41
C VAL A 6 14.94 -0.43 8.24
N GLN A 7 13.98 0.46 8.52
CA GLN A 7 13.25 1.21 7.50
C GLN A 7 14.16 2.19 6.74
N LEU A 8 15.02 2.92 7.44
CA LEU A 8 16.00 3.81 6.82
C LEU A 8 17.01 3.05 5.95
N LYS A 9 17.51 1.90 6.42
CA LYS A 9 18.41 1.04 5.63
C LYS A 9 17.71 0.49 4.39
N PHE A 10 16.44 0.11 4.50
CA PHE A 10 15.63 -0.35 3.37
C PHE A 10 15.34 0.78 2.37
N HIS A 11 14.95 1.97 2.85
CA HIS A 11 14.68 3.15 2.03
C HIS A 11 15.92 3.65 1.28
N VAL A 12 17.08 3.74 1.97
CA VAL A 12 18.35 4.12 1.37
C VAL A 12 18.73 3.11 0.31
N LYS A 13 18.66 1.81 0.63
CA LYS A 13 18.98 0.73 -0.30
C LYS A 13 18.06 0.75 -1.55
N MET A 14 16.76 0.98 -1.38
CA MET A 14 15.79 1.15 -2.48
C MET A 14 16.06 2.39 -3.34
N LYS A 15 16.40 3.54 -2.74
CA LYS A 15 16.79 4.75 -3.48
C LYS A 15 18.00 4.51 -4.37
N THR A 16 18.98 3.74 -3.88
CA THR A 16 20.19 3.38 -4.64
C THR A 16 19.90 2.40 -5.79
N TYR A 17 18.85 1.57 -5.68
CA TYR A 17 18.44 0.64 -6.75
C TYR A 17 17.60 1.30 -7.84
N LEU A 18 16.79 2.31 -7.50
CA LEU A 18 15.99 3.09 -8.46
C LEU A 18 16.84 3.97 -9.38
N THR A 19 18.10 4.26 -9.01
CA THR A 19 19.04 5.08 -9.80
C THR A 19 19.89 4.29 -10.80
N LYS A 20 19.74 2.97 -10.93
CA LYS A 20 20.48 2.17 -11.92
C LYS A 20 19.63 1.90 -13.16
N GLU A 21 20.04 2.49 -14.27
CA GLU A 21 19.37 2.53 -15.58
C GLU A 21 19.48 1.22 -16.40
N ASN A 22 19.56 0.07 -15.73
CA ASN A 22 19.60 -1.26 -16.36
C ASN A 22 18.81 -2.21 -15.49
N ALA A 23 17.51 -2.36 -15.77
CA ALA A 23 16.58 -3.17 -14.99
C ALA A 23 16.99 -4.65 -15.00
N PRO A 24 17.60 -5.17 -13.91
CA PRO A 24 17.64 -6.60 -13.67
C PRO A 24 16.26 -6.97 -13.08
N ASP A 25 15.80 -8.18 -13.34
CA ASP A 25 14.56 -8.74 -12.79
C ASP A 25 14.44 -8.39 -11.28
N PHE A 26 13.59 -7.43 -10.93
CA PHE A 26 13.36 -7.10 -9.52
C PHE A 26 12.66 -8.31 -8.92
N ASP A 27 13.33 -9.00 -7.98
CA ASP A 27 12.70 -10.11 -7.25
C ASP A 27 11.32 -9.64 -6.77
N GLU A 28 10.27 -10.30 -7.27
CA GLU A 28 8.87 -9.97 -6.98
C GLU A 28 8.61 -9.86 -5.47
N ASP A 29 9.36 -10.64 -4.69
CA ASP A 29 9.37 -10.61 -3.23
C ASP A 29 9.82 -9.27 -2.65
N THR A 30 10.83 -8.61 -3.25
CA THR A 30 11.29 -7.28 -2.82
C THR A 30 10.23 -6.21 -3.11
N LEU A 31 9.56 -6.30 -4.26
CA LEU A 31 8.46 -5.38 -4.61
C LEU A 31 7.28 -5.57 -3.67
N ARG A 32 6.93 -6.83 -3.36
CA ARG A 32 5.89 -7.20 -2.40
C ARG A 32 6.23 -6.71 -0.99
N ALA A 33 7.45 -6.95 -0.51
CA ALA A 33 7.91 -6.49 0.80
C ALA A 33 7.88 -4.96 0.91
N THR A 34 8.29 -4.26 -0.15
CA THR A 34 8.22 -2.79 -0.20
C THR A 34 6.78 -2.28 -0.11
N ALA A 35 5.85 -2.90 -0.85
CA ALA A 35 4.44 -2.56 -0.77
C ALA A 35 3.85 -2.85 0.63
N ASP A 36 4.30 -3.92 1.29
CA ASP A 36 3.89 -4.27 2.66
C ASP A 36 4.38 -3.24 3.69
N VAL A 37 5.63 -2.77 3.53
CA VAL A 37 6.18 -1.68 4.35
C VAL A 37 5.32 -0.44 4.24
N TYR A 38 5.01 0.02 3.02
CA TYR A 38 4.16 1.20 2.83
C TYR A 38 2.74 1.01 3.38
N ARG A 39 2.20 -0.21 3.32
CA ARG A 39 0.93 -0.54 3.97
C ARG A 39 1.03 -0.34 5.49
N ASN A 40 2.12 -0.79 6.09
CA ASN A 40 2.33 -0.68 7.54
C ASN A 40 2.54 0.79 7.94
N GLU A 41 3.35 1.56 7.22
CA GLU A 41 3.51 3.00 7.45
C GLU A 41 2.18 3.77 7.32
N GLY A 42 1.39 3.45 6.29
CA GLY A 42 0.05 4.02 6.12
C GLY A 42 -0.87 3.67 7.28
N ASN A 43 -0.82 2.44 7.80
CA ASN A 43 -1.60 2.02 8.97
C ASN A 43 -1.15 2.75 10.25
N GLU A 44 0.14 3.02 10.41
CA GLU A 44 0.65 3.80 11.53
C GLU A 44 0.17 5.26 11.45
N ALA A 45 0.24 5.89 10.28
CA ALA A 45 -0.32 7.23 10.06
C ALA A 45 -1.83 7.26 10.32
N PHE A 46 -2.57 6.24 9.86
CA PHE A 46 -4.00 6.10 10.10
C PHE A 46 -4.33 6.01 11.59
N LYS A 47 -3.54 5.25 12.36
CA LYS A 47 -3.71 5.16 13.83
C LYS A 47 -3.41 6.48 14.55
N LYS A 48 -2.52 7.31 14.00
CA LYS A 48 -2.22 8.65 14.52
C LYS A 48 -3.32 9.68 14.20
N GLY A 49 -4.24 9.34 13.29
CA GLY A 49 -5.28 10.25 12.79
C GLY A 49 -4.84 11.07 11.58
N ASP A 50 -3.61 10.87 11.09
CA ASP A 50 -3.05 11.52 9.92
C ASP A 50 -3.50 10.80 8.64
N PHE A 51 -4.77 10.99 8.27
CA PHE A 51 -5.37 10.31 7.13
C PHE A 51 -4.75 10.70 5.79
N ILE A 52 -4.25 11.94 5.66
CA ILE A 52 -3.61 12.45 4.44
C ILE A 52 -2.29 11.72 4.18
N ASP A 53 -1.44 11.60 5.21
CA ASP A 53 -0.20 10.83 5.12
C ASP A 53 -0.47 9.34 4.91
N ALA A 54 -1.50 8.79 5.56
CA ALA A 54 -1.92 7.40 5.32
C ALA A 54 -2.22 7.15 3.83
N ILE A 55 -3.02 8.02 3.20
CA ILE A 55 -3.33 7.95 1.76
C ILE A 55 -2.07 8.03 0.91
N HIS A 56 -1.13 8.91 1.27
CA HIS A 56 0.12 9.07 0.56
C HIS A 56 0.98 7.79 0.62
N PHE A 57 1.12 7.17 1.80
CA PHE A 57 1.83 5.89 1.94
C PHE A 57 1.14 4.75 1.20
N TYR A 58 -0.18 4.61 1.31
CA TYR A 58 -0.91 3.59 0.55
C TYR A 58 -0.75 3.78 -0.97
N THR A 59 -0.76 5.02 -1.45
CA THR A 59 -0.54 5.34 -2.86
C THR A 59 0.86 4.96 -3.33
N LYS A 60 1.89 5.13 -2.48
CA LYS A 60 3.24 4.63 -2.78
C LYS A 60 3.27 3.11 -2.86
N GLY A 61 2.58 2.42 -1.94
CA GLY A 61 2.43 0.97 -1.97
C GLY A 61 1.77 0.47 -3.26
N ILE A 62 0.69 1.12 -3.71
CA ILE A 62 -0.03 0.76 -4.94
C ILE A 62 0.84 0.98 -6.19
N LYS A 63 1.69 2.02 -6.18
CA LYS A 63 2.65 2.30 -7.25
C LYS A 63 3.76 1.25 -7.34
N MET A 64 3.99 0.46 -6.29
CA MET A 64 4.88 -0.69 -6.41
C MET A 64 4.21 -1.71 -7.33
N ASN A 65 4.89 -2.06 -8.41
CA ASN A 65 4.35 -2.99 -9.41
C ASN A 65 4.43 -4.46 -8.93
N CYS A 66 4.02 -4.75 -7.70
CA CYS A 66 3.95 -6.12 -7.20
C CYS A 66 2.82 -6.88 -7.92
N ASN A 67 3.03 -8.16 -8.23
CA ASN A 67 2.01 -8.98 -8.88
C ASN A 67 0.97 -9.52 -7.87
N ASP A 68 1.18 -9.26 -6.58
CA ASP A 68 0.31 -9.68 -5.49
C ASP A 68 -0.99 -8.87 -5.47
N LYS A 69 -2.03 -9.44 -6.09
CA LYS A 69 -3.37 -8.85 -6.16
C LYS A 69 -4.01 -8.70 -4.79
N GLU A 70 -3.71 -9.58 -3.84
CA GLU A 70 -4.26 -9.50 -2.48
C GLU A 70 -3.70 -8.30 -1.73
N LEU A 71 -2.39 -8.07 -1.82
CA LEU A 71 -1.73 -6.92 -1.22
C LEU A 71 -2.21 -5.60 -1.84
N LYS A 72 -2.36 -5.55 -3.16
CA LYS A 72 -2.93 -4.39 -3.85
C LYS A 72 -4.38 -4.13 -3.40
N ALA A 73 -5.21 -5.16 -3.30
CA ALA A 73 -6.58 -5.02 -2.79
C ALA A 73 -6.61 -4.49 -1.34
N LYS A 74 -5.73 -4.99 -0.47
CA LYS A 74 -5.58 -4.48 0.92
C LYS A 74 -5.17 -3.00 0.96
N LEU A 75 -4.23 -2.58 0.11
CA LEU A 75 -3.79 -1.19 0.01
C LEU A 75 -4.92 -0.26 -0.47
N HIS A 76 -5.65 -0.65 -1.50
CA HIS A 76 -6.82 0.10 -1.97
C HIS A 76 -7.91 0.19 -0.90
N ASN A 77 -8.22 -0.90 -0.21
CA ASN A 77 -9.19 -0.90 0.88
C ASN A 77 -8.77 0.05 2.02
N ASN A 78 -7.50 0.03 2.43
CA ASN A 78 -7.04 0.91 3.49
C ASN A 78 -7.03 2.40 3.06
N ARG A 79 -6.70 2.67 1.79
CA ARG A 79 -6.81 4.00 1.20
C ARG A 79 -8.27 4.48 1.14
N ALA A 80 -9.20 3.60 0.78
CA ALA A 80 -10.64 3.89 0.80
C ALA A 80 -11.12 4.29 2.20
N ILE A 81 -10.73 3.53 3.22
CA ILE A 81 -11.07 3.85 4.62
C ILE A 81 -10.51 5.22 5.02
N ALA A 82 -9.27 5.53 4.66
CA ALA A 82 -8.67 6.84 4.92
C ALA A 82 -9.41 7.98 4.19
N HIS A 83 -9.79 7.79 2.94
CA HIS A 83 -10.64 8.74 2.20
C HIS A 83 -12.01 8.93 2.84
N SER A 84 -12.64 7.85 3.28
CA SER A 84 -13.93 7.89 3.99
C SER A 84 -13.85 8.68 5.29
N LYS A 85 -12.74 8.56 6.04
CA LYS A 85 -12.48 9.35 7.25
C LYS A 85 -12.27 10.84 6.96
N LEU A 86 -11.77 11.20 5.79
CA LEU A 86 -11.65 12.59 5.33
C LEU A 86 -12.95 13.16 4.74
N GLY A 87 -14.00 12.34 4.57
CA GLY A 87 -15.25 12.75 3.90
C GLY A 87 -15.20 12.66 2.37
N ASN A 88 -14.12 12.11 1.80
CA ASN A 88 -13.95 11.91 0.36
C ASN A 88 -14.61 10.61 -0.09
N HIS A 89 -15.94 10.55 0.00
CA HIS A 89 -16.70 9.34 -0.30
C HIS A 89 -16.58 8.89 -1.77
N GLN A 90 -16.40 9.83 -2.71
CA GLN A 90 -16.24 9.50 -4.13
C GLN A 90 -14.94 8.73 -4.41
N ASP A 91 -13.82 9.21 -3.87
CA ASP A 91 -12.53 8.53 -4.01
C ASP A 91 -12.51 7.21 -3.23
N SER A 92 -13.15 7.18 -2.05
CA SER A 92 -13.32 5.94 -1.30
C SER A 92 -14.06 4.85 -2.08
N LEU A 93 -15.12 5.21 -2.82
CA LEU A 93 -15.87 4.26 -3.64
C LEU A 93 -15.01 3.75 -4.79
N ARG A 94 -14.31 4.64 -5.50
CA ARG A 94 -13.38 4.26 -6.58
C ARG A 94 -12.30 3.29 -6.11
N ASP A 95 -11.77 3.52 -4.92
CA ASP A 95 -10.78 2.62 -4.32
C ASP A 95 -11.38 1.28 -3.90
N ALA A 96 -12.61 1.27 -3.38
CA ALA A 96 -13.32 0.04 -3.05
C ALA A 96 -13.61 -0.79 -4.31
N ASP A 97 -14.06 -0.16 -5.40
CA ASP A 97 -14.25 -0.81 -6.70
C ASP A 97 -12.95 -1.41 -7.23
N ALA A 98 -11.86 -0.65 -7.21
CA ALA A 98 -10.55 -1.15 -7.62
C ALA A 98 -10.09 -2.37 -6.78
N ALA A 99 -10.35 -2.36 -5.47
CA ALA A 99 -10.05 -3.50 -4.61
C ALA A 99 -10.88 -4.76 -4.98
N ILE A 100 -12.15 -4.56 -5.36
CA ILE A 100 -13.05 -5.63 -5.81
C ILE A 100 -12.59 -6.19 -7.16
N GLU A 101 -12.19 -5.34 -8.10
CA GLU A 101 -11.67 -5.77 -9.41
C GLU A 101 -10.40 -6.61 -9.26
N LEU A 102 -9.53 -6.24 -8.32
CA LEU A 102 -8.28 -6.95 -8.06
C LEU A 102 -8.49 -8.30 -7.36
N ASN A 103 -9.37 -8.35 -6.36
CA ASN A 103 -9.69 -9.57 -5.64
C ASN A 103 -11.21 -9.68 -5.35
N PRO A 104 -11.99 -10.25 -6.28
CA PRO A 104 -13.44 -10.38 -6.11
C PRO A 104 -13.82 -11.36 -4.98
N THR A 105 -12.88 -12.19 -4.53
CA THR A 105 -13.03 -13.08 -3.38
C THR A 105 -12.87 -12.38 -2.04
N PHE A 106 -12.19 -11.23 -1.98
CA PHE A 106 -12.00 -10.48 -0.74
C PHE A 106 -13.34 -9.95 -0.20
N LEU A 107 -14.21 -9.44 -1.08
CA LEU A 107 -15.54 -8.98 -0.67
C LEU A 107 -16.52 -10.13 -0.41
N LYS A 108 -16.42 -11.26 -1.11
CA LYS A 108 -17.25 -12.44 -0.80
C LYS A 108 -17.03 -12.96 0.63
N ALA A 109 -15.86 -12.73 1.22
CA ALA A 109 -15.59 -13.06 2.61
C ALA A 109 -16.24 -12.05 3.58
N ILE A 110 -16.24 -10.75 3.23
CA ILE A 110 -16.83 -9.69 4.07
C ILE A 110 -18.36 -9.66 3.98
N LEU A 111 -18.95 -9.95 2.81
CA LEU A 111 -20.40 -9.94 2.60
C LEU A 111 -21.12 -11.19 3.12
N ARG A 112 -20.37 -12.24 3.46
CA ARG A 112 -20.91 -13.54 3.94
C ARG A 112 -20.68 -13.76 5.44
N GLY A 113 -20.09 -12.77 6.13
CA GLY A 113 -19.82 -12.77 7.58
C GLY A 113 -20.82 -11.93 8.35
#